data_AF-A0A9R1NLU8-F1
#
_entry.id   AF-A0A9R1NLU8-F1
#
_cell.length_a   1.000
_cell.length_b   1.000
_cell.length_c   1.000
_cell.angle_alpha   90.00
_cell.angle_beta   90.00
_cell.angle_gamma   90.00
#
_symmetry.space_group_name_H-M   'P 1'
#
loop_
_entity.id
_entity.type
_entity.pdbx_description
1 polymer ?
#
loop_
_entity_poly.entity_id
_entity_poly.type
_entity_poly.pdbx_seq_one_letter_code
_entity_poly.pdbx_strand_id
1 'polypeptide(L)'
;MTLDANYLRGTVAAVFSILQHTACPEDVSFHFLAARRRDADAVRATFPYLDPSVHLFDPARVSGRISRSVRHVVAAPEYCHTNFTKYFTDAFWSDPRLSATFRQGPHRRRRPCYFNTGVMVIDVARWRAGGYSRRVEEWMAVQKEEKRIYSLGSLPPFLLVLAGEIMPVDHRWNQHGLGGDNAEGRCRSLHPGPISLLHWSGKGKPWLRLDTRKPCTVDYLWEPYDLYKAAATTAIEE
;
A
#
# COMPACT_ATOMS: atom_id res chain seq x y z
N MET A 1 -6.98 7.59 6.19
CA MET A 1 -7.87 6.52 5.69
C MET A 1 -8.96 6.33 6.73
N THR A 2 -10.21 6.18 6.31
CA THR A 2 -11.32 5.99 7.25
C THR A 2 -11.31 4.53 7.73
N LEU A 3 -11.38 4.32 9.04
CA LEU A 3 -11.58 2.99 9.60
C LEU A 3 -13.06 2.61 9.39
N ASP A 4 -13.34 1.84 8.35
CA ASP A 4 -14.67 1.34 8.02
C ASP A 4 -14.70 -0.21 7.97
N ALA A 5 -15.89 -0.78 7.83
CA ALA A 5 -16.08 -2.23 7.83
C ALA A 5 -15.32 -2.93 6.68
N ASN A 6 -15.21 -2.30 5.50
CA ASN A 6 -14.47 -2.88 4.37
C ASN A 6 -12.97 -2.86 4.62
N TYR A 7 -12.46 -1.78 5.21
CA TYR A 7 -11.06 -1.67 5.62
C TYR A 7 -10.71 -2.71 6.67
N LEU A 8 -11.56 -2.90 7.68
CA LEU A 8 -11.39 -3.94 8.69
C LEU A 8 -11.47 -5.35 8.07
N ARG A 9 -12.44 -5.65 7.20
CA ARG A 9 -12.55 -6.94 6.49
C ARG A 9 -11.27 -7.29 5.73
N GLY A 10 -10.73 -6.33 4.96
CA GLY A 10 -9.45 -6.52 4.27
C GLY A 10 -8.26 -6.69 5.23
N THR A 11 -8.25 -5.96 6.35
CA THR A 11 -7.19 -6.04 7.37
C THR A 11 -7.21 -7.39 8.09
N VAL A 12 -8.39 -7.89 8.47
CA VAL A 12 -8.59 -9.19 9.10
C VAL A 12 -8.07 -10.30 8.20
N ALA A 13 -8.43 -10.27 6.91
CA ALA A 13 -7.93 -11.25 5.95
C ALA A 13 -6.40 -11.23 5.81
N ALA A 14 -5.79 -10.04 5.83
CA ALA A 14 -4.33 -9.89 5.78
C ALA A 14 -3.62 -10.40 7.05
N VAL A 15 -4.16 -10.09 8.23
CA VAL A 15 -3.63 -10.57 9.51
C VAL A 15 -3.76 -12.09 9.59
N PHE A 16 -4.91 -12.62 9.21
CA PHE A 16 -5.17 -14.06 9.25
C PHE A 16 -4.29 -14.82 8.26
N SER A 17 -4.04 -14.28 7.07
CA SER A 17 -3.10 -14.91 6.13
C SER A 17 -1.66 -14.91 6.65
N ILE A 18 -1.20 -13.86 7.33
CA ILE A 18 0.12 -13.85 7.98
C ILE A 18 0.22 -14.99 9.01
N LEU A 19 -0.78 -15.14 9.86
CA LEU A 19 -0.80 -16.19 10.88
C LEU A 19 -0.81 -17.61 10.28
N GLN A 20 -1.54 -17.82 9.18
CA GLN A 20 -1.61 -19.12 8.49
C GLN A 20 -0.32 -19.50 7.75
N HIS A 21 0.48 -18.51 7.34
CA HIS A 21 1.67 -18.74 6.49
C HIS A 21 3.00 -18.49 7.21
N THR A 22 2.98 -18.12 8.50
CA THR A 22 4.20 -18.00 9.30
C THR A 22 4.54 -19.33 9.95
N ALA A 23 5.81 -19.73 9.93
CA ALA A 23 6.25 -20.99 10.52
C ALA A 23 6.06 -21.05 12.05
N CYS A 24 6.22 -19.92 12.74
CA CYS A 24 6.00 -19.75 14.17
C CYS A 24 5.01 -18.59 14.41
N PRO A 25 3.69 -18.82 14.29
CA PRO A 25 2.68 -17.77 14.50
C PRO A 25 2.75 -17.13 15.90
N GLU A 26 3.22 -17.88 16.90
CA GLU A 26 3.44 -17.43 18.28
C GLU A 26 4.50 -16.34 18.41
N ASP A 27 5.43 -16.25 17.46
CA ASP A 27 6.49 -15.23 17.42
C ASP A 27 6.08 -13.98 16.61
N VAL A 28 4.82 -13.92 16.14
CA VAL A 28 4.30 -12.78 15.38
C VAL A 28 3.59 -11.80 16.30
N SER A 29 4.04 -10.54 16.28
CA SER A 29 3.36 -9.44 17.00
C SER A 29 2.75 -8.43 16.05
N PHE A 30 1.48 -8.10 16.26
CA PHE A 30 0.77 -7.08 15.49
C PHE A 30 0.69 -5.75 16.27
N HIS A 31 1.16 -4.68 15.62
CA HIS A 31 1.06 -3.33 16.16
C HIS A 31 0.15 -2.47 15.27
N PHE A 32 -0.83 -1.81 15.88
CA PHE A 32 -1.77 -0.94 15.17
C PHE A 32 -1.59 0.51 15.59
N LEU A 33 -1.79 1.42 14.63
CA LEU A 33 -1.70 2.86 14.83
C LEU A 33 -3.10 3.47 14.75
N ALA A 34 -3.55 4.04 15.87
CA ALA A 34 -4.86 4.67 15.97
C ALA A 34 -4.72 6.18 16.16
N ALA A 35 -5.46 6.97 15.36
CA ALA A 35 -5.46 8.43 15.48
C ALA A 35 -6.37 8.92 16.62
N ARG A 36 -7.39 8.13 17.00
CA ARG A 36 -8.37 8.46 18.03
C ARG A 36 -8.61 7.24 18.92
N ARG A 37 -9.02 7.46 20.18
CA ARG A 37 -9.36 6.38 21.12
C ARG A 37 -10.40 5.40 20.57
N ARG A 38 -11.49 5.89 19.97
CA ARG A 38 -12.53 5.04 19.36
C ARG A 38 -12.00 4.10 18.28
N ASP A 39 -10.97 4.52 17.54
CA ASP A 39 -10.36 3.70 16.50
C ASP A 39 -9.55 2.55 17.15
N ALA A 40 -8.93 2.81 18.30
CA ALA A 40 -8.24 1.78 19.08
C ALA A 40 -9.19 0.73 19.64
N ASP A 41 -10.35 1.14 20.14
CA ASP A 41 -11.35 0.23 20.69
C ASP A 41 -11.93 -0.68 19.59
N ALA A 42 -12.20 -0.12 18.41
CA ALA A 42 -12.62 -0.90 17.23
C ALA A 42 -11.58 -1.94 16.81
N VAL A 43 -10.29 -1.59 16.83
CA VAL A 43 -9.20 -2.55 16.53
C VAL A 43 -9.16 -3.67 17.56
N ARG A 44 -9.23 -3.37 18.86
CA ARG A 44 -9.24 -4.39 19.92
C ARG A 44 -10.45 -5.32 19.79
N ALA A 45 -11.63 -4.77 19.51
CA ALA A 45 -12.83 -5.55 19.29
C ALA A 45 -12.75 -6.44 18.03
N THR A 46 -12.00 -6.01 17.01
CA THR A 46 -11.80 -6.80 15.77
C THR A 46 -10.84 -7.97 16.00
N PHE A 47 -9.86 -7.83 16.90
CA PHE A 47 -8.81 -8.83 17.14
C PHE A 47 -8.72 -9.23 18.62
N PRO A 48 -9.81 -9.73 19.24
CA PRO A 48 -9.84 -9.99 20.68
C PRO A 48 -8.84 -11.07 21.13
N TYR A 49 -8.51 -12.00 20.24
CA TYR A 49 -7.61 -13.13 20.54
C TYR A 49 -6.14 -12.89 20.19
N LEU A 50 -5.81 -11.76 19.55
CA LEU A 50 -4.43 -11.42 19.21
C LEU A 50 -3.77 -10.48 20.22
N ASP A 51 -4.52 -10.04 21.24
CA ASP A 51 -4.12 -9.00 22.20
C ASP A 51 -3.29 -7.86 21.55
N PRO A 52 -3.88 -7.16 20.56
CA PRO A 52 -3.12 -6.26 19.71
C PRO A 52 -2.59 -5.07 20.50
N SER A 53 -1.31 -4.81 20.32
CA SER A 53 -0.67 -3.60 20.80
C SER A 53 -1.11 -2.40 19.98
N VAL A 54 -2.06 -1.62 20.50
CA VAL A 54 -2.51 -0.37 19.86
C VAL A 54 -1.72 0.81 20.43
N HIS A 55 -1.06 1.55 19.55
CA HIS A 55 -0.21 2.66 19.94
C HIS A 55 -0.56 3.95 19.21
N LEU A 56 -0.21 5.07 19.83
CA LEU A 56 0.19 6.25 19.07
C LEU A 56 1.55 5.94 18.43
N PHE A 57 1.76 6.37 17.20
CA PHE A 57 2.98 6.03 16.46
C PHE A 57 4.23 6.51 17.19
N ASP A 58 5.06 5.56 17.63
CA ASP A 58 6.37 5.80 18.23
C ASP A 58 7.47 5.24 17.32
N PRO A 59 8.28 6.10 16.67
CA PRO A 59 9.34 5.67 15.77
C PRO A 59 10.46 4.89 16.45
N ALA A 60 10.66 5.05 17.77
CA ALA A 60 11.73 4.36 18.48
C ALA A 60 11.53 2.84 18.42
N ARG A 61 10.27 2.37 18.45
CA ARG A 61 9.88 0.95 18.46
C ARG A 61 10.23 0.18 17.18
N VAL A 62 10.29 0.88 16.04
CA VAL A 62 10.59 0.27 14.73
C VAL A 62 12.00 0.58 14.23
N SER A 63 12.69 1.56 14.83
CA SER A 63 14.01 2.02 14.39
C SER A 63 15.07 0.92 14.35
N GLY A 64 15.06 0.00 15.31
CA GLY A 64 15.99 -1.14 15.36
C GLY A 64 15.56 -2.37 14.56
N ARG A 65 14.34 -2.37 14.00
CA ARG A 65 13.77 -3.53 13.27
C ARG A 65 13.96 -3.43 11.75
N ILE A 66 14.41 -2.29 11.24
CA ILE A 66 14.65 -2.08 9.82
C ILE A 66 16.06 -2.59 9.49
N SER A 67 16.16 -3.47 8.49
CA SER A 67 17.44 -3.99 8.05
C SER A 67 18.40 -2.86 7.64
N ARG A 68 19.63 -2.91 8.18
CA ARG A 68 20.73 -2.02 7.77
C ARG A 68 21.11 -2.15 6.29
N SER A 69 20.62 -3.19 5.60
CA SER A 69 20.83 -3.37 4.15
C SER A 69 20.06 -2.38 3.28
N VAL A 70 19.07 -1.67 3.83
CA VAL A 70 18.34 -0.61 3.12
C VAL A 70 19.24 0.62 2.99
N ARG A 71 19.97 0.70 1.87
CA ARG A 71 20.93 1.79 1.60
C ARG A 71 20.28 3.05 1.03
N HIS A 72 19.03 2.97 0.58
CA HIS A 72 18.23 4.10 0.11
C HIS A 72 17.18 4.48 1.15
N VAL A 73 16.55 5.66 1.00
CA VAL A 73 15.47 6.06 1.91
C VAL A 73 14.25 5.13 1.82
N VAL A 74 13.99 4.60 0.62
CA VAL A 74 12.89 3.67 0.35
C VAL A 74 13.42 2.50 -0.46
N ALA A 75 12.90 1.31 -0.20
CA ALA A 75 13.08 0.12 -1.03
C ALA A 75 11.71 -0.49 -1.40
N ALA A 76 11.49 -0.79 -2.68
CA ALA A 76 10.24 -1.36 -3.18
C ALA A 76 10.44 -1.96 -4.59
N PRO A 77 9.53 -2.83 -5.06
CA PRO A 77 9.57 -3.31 -6.44
C PRO A 77 9.42 -2.15 -7.44
N GLU A 78 10.40 -1.98 -8.33
CA GLU A 78 10.43 -0.94 -9.37
C GLU A 78 9.91 -1.45 -10.72
N TYR A 79 9.09 -0.65 -11.40
CA TYR A 79 8.52 -0.92 -12.71
C TYR A 79 8.80 0.24 -13.66
N CYS A 80 9.83 0.11 -14.49
CA CYS A 80 10.33 1.19 -15.36
C CYS A 80 9.62 1.29 -16.73
N HIS A 81 8.66 0.41 -17.02
CA HIS A 81 7.89 0.44 -18.28
C HIS A 81 6.50 1.10 -18.13
N THR A 82 6.22 1.65 -16.96
CA THR A 82 4.94 2.30 -16.66
C THR A 82 4.80 3.61 -17.43
N ASN A 83 3.62 3.84 -18.02
CA ASN A 83 3.27 5.14 -18.59
C ASN A 83 2.83 6.12 -17.49
N PHE A 84 3.67 7.11 -17.19
CA PHE A 84 3.41 8.10 -16.15
C PHE A 84 2.27 9.06 -16.51
N THR A 85 1.87 9.18 -17.78
CA THR A 85 0.75 10.04 -18.17
C THR A 85 -0.57 9.60 -17.55
N LYS A 86 -0.69 8.33 -17.13
CA LYS A 86 -1.87 7.81 -16.42
C LYS A 86 -1.98 8.28 -14.97
N TYR A 87 -0.93 8.87 -14.40
CA TYR A 87 -0.84 9.22 -12.97
C TYR A 87 -0.95 10.72 -12.70
N PHE A 88 -0.75 11.55 -13.73
CA PHE A 88 -0.78 13.00 -13.67
C PHE A 88 -1.71 13.56 -14.73
N THR A 89 -2.33 14.71 -14.46
CA THR A 89 -3.29 15.36 -15.37
C THR A 89 -2.58 16.05 -16.53
N ASP A 90 -3.33 16.41 -17.57
CA ASP A 90 -2.81 17.23 -18.67
C ASP A 90 -2.25 18.58 -18.18
N ALA A 91 -2.87 19.15 -17.13
CA ALA A 91 -2.39 20.38 -16.48
C ALA A 91 -1.00 20.25 -15.85
N PHE A 92 -0.60 19.03 -15.44
CA PHE A 92 0.77 18.77 -14.98
C PHE A 92 1.74 18.69 -16.16
N TRP A 93 1.37 17.98 -17.23
CA TRP A 93 2.24 17.76 -18.38
C TRP A 93 2.42 18.99 -19.26
N SER A 94 1.41 19.86 -19.34
CA SER A 94 1.47 21.12 -20.08
C SER A 94 2.32 22.19 -19.40
N ASP A 95 2.67 22.01 -18.12
CA ASP A 95 3.52 22.93 -17.36
C ASP A 95 4.99 22.45 -17.37
N PRO A 96 5.90 23.15 -18.09
CA PRO A 96 7.31 22.74 -18.18
C PRO A 96 8.02 22.78 -16.84
N ARG A 97 7.57 23.59 -15.87
CA ARG A 97 8.17 23.70 -14.53
C ARG A 97 7.86 22.45 -13.70
N LEU A 98 6.64 21.92 -13.83
CA LEU A 98 6.21 20.72 -13.10
C LEU A 98 6.76 19.44 -13.76
N SER A 99 6.55 19.29 -15.07
CA SER A 99 7.01 18.12 -15.83
C SER A 99 8.55 17.97 -15.83
N ALA A 100 9.29 19.07 -15.67
CA ALA A 100 10.74 19.04 -15.46
C ALA A 100 11.19 18.14 -14.32
N THR A 101 10.33 17.93 -13.31
CA THR A 101 10.62 17.04 -12.18
C THR A 101 11.04 15.66 -12.67
N PHE A 102 10.41 15.11 -13.72
CA PHE A 102 10.72 13.79 -14.27
C PHE A 102 11.91 13.75 -15.25
N ARG A 103 12.49 14.91 -15.60
CA ARG A 103 13.73 14.95 -16.38
C ARG A 103 14.91 14.54 -15.52
N GLN A 104 15.91 13.92 -16.15
CA GLN A 104 17.19 13.66 -15.49
C GLN A 104 17.89 14.99 -15.19
N GLY A 105 18.53 15.09 -14.02
CA GLY A 105 19.17 16.31 -13.57
C GLY A 105 19.86 16.14 -12.21
N PRO A 106 20.28 17.25 -11.57
CA PRO A 106 21.04 17.21 -10.31
C PRO A 106 20.32 16.44 -9.19
N HIS A 107 18.99 16.48 -9.20
CA HIS A 107 18.11 15.88 -8.19
C HIS A 107 17.53 14.51 -8.58
N ARG A 108 17.72 14.06 -9.83
CA ARG A 108 17.22 12.77 -10.33
C ARG A 108 18.21 12.18 -11.32
N ARG A 109 19.01 11.22 -10.87
CA ARG A 109 20.11 10.65 -11.66
C ARG A 109 19.66 9.51 -12.57
N ARG A 110 18.60 8.80 -12.17
CA ARG A 110 18.08 7.65 -12.90
C ARG A 110 16.78 8.03 -13.60
N ARG A 111 16.45 7.28 -14.66
CA ARG A 111 15.13 7.36 -15.30
C ARG A 111 14.05 7.09 -14.25
N PRO A 112 12.98 7.90 -14.18
CA PRO A 112 11.91 7.67 -13.21
C PRO A 112 11.24 6.32 -13.46
N CYS A 113 11.18 5.49 -12.42
CA CYS A 113 10.47 4.22 -12.41
C CYS A 113 9.30 4.28 -11.44
N TYR A 114 8.20 3.63 -11.81
CA TYR A 114 7.06 3.49 -10.91
C TYR A 114 7.41 2.53 -9.79
N PHE A 115 6.91 2.79 -8.59
CA PHE A 115 6.85 1.80 -7.52
C PHE A 115 5.52 1.92 -6.81
N ASN A 116 5.09 0.85 -6.17
CA ASN A 116 3.82 0.83 -5.45
C ASN A 116 4.04 1.31 -4.01
N THR A 117 3.30 2.31 -3.56
CA THR A 117 3.39 2.84 -2.18
C THR A 117 2.65 2.00 -1.14
N GLY A 118 1.98 0.90 -1.54
CA GLY A 118 1.31 0.00 -0.61
C GLY A 118 2.22 -1.10 -0.05
N VAL A 119 3.38 -1.35 -0.68
CA VAL A 119 4.39 -2.29 -0.17
C VAL A 119 5.77 -1.68 -0.39
N MET A 120 6.35 -1.17 0.68
CA MET A 120 7.67 -0.54 0.67
C MET A 120 8.34 -0.64 2.04
N VAL A 121 9.67 -0.67 2.05
CA VAL A 121 10.48 -0.52 3.26
C VAL A 121 11.00 0.92 3.30
N ILE A 122 10.86 1.59 4.43
CA ILE A 122 11.32 2.97 4.63
C ILE A 122 12.38 2.99 5.73
N ASP A 123 13.55 3.56 5.44
CA ASP A 123 14.50 3.97 6.47
C ASP A 123 14.01 5.29 7.08
N VAL A 124 13.40 5.20 8.26
CA VAL A 124 12.78 6.35 8.96
C VAL A 124 13.83 7.40 9.35
N ALA A 125 15.05 6.99 9.70
CA ALA A 125 16.11 7.91 10.10
C ALA A 125 16.56 8.75 8.90
N ARG A 126 16.82 8.11 7.76
CA ARG A 126 17.15 8.80 6.50
C ARG A 126 15.99 9.63 5.97
N TRP A 127 14.76 9.14 6.10
CA TRP A 127 13.56 9.88 5.71
C TRP A 127 13.49 11.23 6.43
N ARG A 128 13.78 11.23 7.73
CA ARG A 128 13.83 12.47 8.55
C ARG A 128 15.01 13.35 8.18
N ALA A 129 16.22 12.78 8.13
CA ALA A 129 17.44 13.53 7.81
C ALA A 129 17.37 14.22 6.44
N GLY A 130 16.72 13.58 5.46
CA GLY A 130 16.53 14.13 4.11
C GLY A 130 15.28 15.02 3.94
N GLY A 131 14.50 15.25 5.00
CA GLY A 131 13.31 16.11 4.95
C GLY A 131 12.24 15.63 3.95
N TYR A 132 12.09 14.31 3.76
CA TYR A 132 11.23 13.75 2.71
C TYR A 132 9.74 14.00 2.95
N SER A 133 9.27 14.07 4.20
CA SER A 133 7.89 14.45 4.52
C SER A 133 7.56 15.82 3.94
N ARG A 134 8.39 16.83 4.22
CA ARG A 134 8.21 18.20 3.72
C ARG A 134 8.15 18.22 2.19
N ARG A 135 9.05 17.51 1.52
CA ARG A 135 9.08 17.43 0.04
C ARG A 135 7.81 16.81 -0.54
N VAL A 136 7.27 15.78 0.10
CA VAL A 136 5.99 15.17 -0.31
C VAL A 136 4.83 16.14 -0.07
N GLU A 137 4.81 16.81 1.08
CA GLU A 137 3.78 17.78 1.47
C GLU A 137 3.78 19.03 0.56
N GLU A 138 4.95 19.51 0.13
CA GLU A 138 5.09 20.59 -0.86
C GLU A 138 4.35 20.24 -2.17
N TRP A 139 4.48 19.01 -2.67
CA TRP A 139 3.73 18.55 -3.84
C TRP A 139 2.23 18.38 -3.58
N MET A 140 1.84 18.08 -2.35
CA MET A 140 0.43 18.07 -1.94
C MET A 140 -0.14 19.48 -1.87
N ALA A 141 0.66 20.48 -1.47
CA ALA A 141 0.28 21.88 -1.47
C ALA A 141 0.03 22.40 -2.90
N VAL A 142 0.93 22.11 -3.87
CA VAL A 142 0.72 22.44 -5.29
C VAL A 142 -0.62 21.94 -5.81
N GLN A 143 -0.95 20.67 -5.51
CA GLN A 143 -2.23 20.06 -5.88
C GLN A 143 -3.45 20.77 -5.25
N LYS A 144 -3.32 21.19 -3.98
CA LYS A 144 -4.41 21.76 -3.18
C LYS A 144 -4.63 23.24 -3.47
N GLU A 145 -3.56 23.99 -3.70
CA GLU A 145 -3.55 25.45 -3.68
C GLU A 145 -3.35 26.06 -5.07
N GLU A 146 -2.59 25.42 -5.96
CA GLU A 146 -2.31 25.95 -7.30
C GLU A 146 -3.23 25.37 -8.37
N LYS A 147 -3.13 24.06 -8.63
CA LYS A 147 -3.88 23.38 -9.71
C LYS A 147 -3.94 21.88 -9.48
N ARG A 148 -4.97 21.23 -10.02
CA ARG A 148 -5.11 19.77 -9.94
C ARG A 148 -4.15 19.07 -10.92
N ILE A 149 -3.05 18.53 -10.39
CA ILE A 149 -1.96 17.86 -11.11
C ILE A 149 -2.06 16.33 -11.12
N TYR A 150 -2.92 15.72 -10.30
CA TYR A 150 -3.22 14.28 -10.34
C TYR A 150 -4.62 13.95 -9.80
N SER A 151 -5.13 12.76 -10.12
CA SER A 151 -6.45 12.28 -9.65
C SER A 151 -6.39 11.07 -8.72
N LEU A 152 -5.21 10.51 -8.48
CA LEU A 152 -4.99 9.35 -7.61
C LEU A 152 -4.79 9.77 -6.15
N GLY A 153 -4.70 8.77 -5.26
CA GLY A 153 -4.46 8.95 -3.82
C GLY A 153 -3.03 9.36 -3.49
N SER A 154 -2.37 8.65 -2.57
CA SER A 154 -1.04 9.02 -2.05
C SER A 154 0.13 8.79 -3.01
N LEU A 155 -0.06 8.03 -4.10
CA LEU A 155 1.04 7.62 -4.97
C LEU A 155 1.73 8.77 -5.73
N PRO A 156 1.02 9.71 -6.40
CA PRO A 156 1.70 10.69 -7.25
C PRO A 156 2.71 11.59 -6.51
N PRO A 157 2.44 12.12 -5.30
CA PRO A 157 3.44 12.84 -4.51
C PRO A 157 4.72 12.03 -4.23
N PHE A 158 4.59 10.72 -3.97
CA PHE A 158 5.75 9.86 -3.77
C PHE A 158 6.55 9.67 -5.08
N LEU A 159 5.89 9.51 -6.22
CA LEU A 159 6.58 9.41 -7.51
C LEU A 159 7.33 10.71 -7.85
N LEU A 160 6.75 11.87 -7.55
CA LEU A 160 7.40 13.16 -7.77
C LEU A 160 8.70 13.28 -6.99
N VAL A 161 8.74 12.77 -5.76
CA VAL A 161 9.92 12.86 -4.88
C VAL A 161 10.92 11.72 -5.09
N LEU A 162 10.46 10.49 -5.38
CA LEU A 162 11.26 9.26 -5.23
C LEU A 162 11.36 8.40 -6.49
N ALA A 163 10.63 8.68 -7.58
CA ALA A 163 10.70 7.84 -8.78
C ALA A 163 12.14 7.77 -9.31
N GLY A 164 12.68 6.56 -9.43
CA GLY A 164 14.06 6.28 -9.85
C GLY A 164 15.13 6.43 -8.75
N GLU A 165 14.77 6.85 -7.55
CA GLU A 165 15.70 7.13 -6.44
C GLU A 165 15.58 6.11 -5.28
N ILE A 166 14.77 5.07 -5.46
CA ILE A 166 14.59 4.01 -4.48
C ILE A 166 15.54 2.83 -4.72
N MET A 167 15.70 1.98 -3.71
CA MET A 167 16.37 0.69 -3.87
C MET A 167 15.38 -0.32 -4.47
N PRO A 168 15.63 -0.85 -5.68
CA PRO A 168 14.79 -1.90 -6.23
C PRO A 168 14.93 -3.17 -5.40
N VAL A 169 13.81 -3.81 -5.10
CA VAL A 169 13.77 -5.16 -4.54
C VAL A 169 13.05 -6.10 -5.51
N ASP A 170 13.23 -7.41 -5.31
CA ASP A 170 12.66 -8.44 -6.17
C ASP A 170 11.13 -8.29 -6.31
N HIS A 171 10.61 -8.46 -7.52
CA HIS A 171 9.18 -8.34 -7.81
C HIS A 171 8.31 -9.36 -7.06
N ARG A 172 8.88 -10.49 -6.60
CA ARG A 172 8.19 -11.47 -5.75
C ARG A 172 7.52 -10.86 -4.53
N TRP A 173 8.06 -9.76 -4.02
CA TRP A 173 7.56 -9.10 -2.81
C TRP A 173 6.23 -8.37 -3.02
N ASN A 174 5.79 -8.13 -4.26
CA ASN A 174 4.56 -7.39 -4.52
C ASN A 174 3.91 -7.71 -5.86
N GLN A 175 2.92 -8.61 -5.85
CA GLN A 175 2.01 -8.79 -6.96
C GLN A 175 0.89 -7.73 -6.90
N HIS A 176 1.20 -6.52 -7.36
CA HIS A 176 0.26 -5.40 -7.39
C HIS A 176 -0.71 -5.41 -8.59
N GLY A 177 -1.69 -4.52 -8.55
CA GLY A 177 -2.61 -4.26 -9.66
C GLY A 177 -3.79 -5.23 -9.75
N LEU A 178 -3.96 -6.14 -8.78
CA LEU A 178 -5.05 -7.13 -8.78
C LEU A 178 -6.43 -6.48 -8.61
N GLY A 179 -6.44 -5.24 -8.09
CA GLY A 179 -7.65 -4.44 -7.95
C GLY A 179 -8.14 -3.79 -9.24
N GLY A 180 -7.35 -3.84 -10.32
CA GLY A 180 -7.76 -3.45 -11.68
C GLY A 180 -8.26 -2.01 -11.88
N ASP A 181 -8.65 -1.74 -13.13
CA ASP A 181 -9.46 -0.59 -13.52
C ASP A 181 -10.93 -1.03 -13.53
N ASN A 182 -11.70 -0.57 -12.55
CA ASN A 182 -13.11 -0.98 -12.39
C ASN A 182 -14.01 -0.54 -13.55
N ALA A 183 -13.55 0.36 -14.42
CA ALA A 183 -14.32 0.78 -15.58
C ALA A 183 -14.53 -0.34 -16.61
N GLU A 184 -13.59 -1.29 -16.72
CA GLU A 184 -13.63 -2.35 -17.74
C GLU A 184 -13.81 -3.77 -17.17
N GLY A 185 -13.77 -3.94 -15.84
CA GLY A 185 -13.94 -5.25 -15.19
C GLY A 185 -12.82 -6.27 -15.50
N ARG A 186 -11.67 -5.83 -16.00
CA ARG A 186 -10.58 -6.72 -16.44
C ARG A 186 -9.83 -7.33 -15.26
N CYS A 187 -9.74 -8.66 -15.27
CA CYS A 187 -8.89 -9.42 -14.37
C CYS A 187 -7.44 -9.43 -14.87
N ARG A 188 -6.49 -9.22 -13.96
CA ARG A 188 -5.06 -9.27 -14.27
C ARG A 188 -4.50 -10.63 -13.90
N SER A 189 -3.67 -11.21 -14.76
CA SER A 189 -2.89 -12.41 -14.43
C SER A 189 -1.76 -12.11 -13.45
N LEU A 190 -1.34 -13.15 -12.72
CA LEU A 190 -0.14 -13.11 -11.89
C LEU A 190 1.11 -13.08 -12.79
N HIS A 191 2.17 -12.40 -12.35
CA HIS A 191 3.47 -12.55 -13.02
C HIS A 191 4.06 -13.92 -12.66
N PRO A 192 4.94 -14.49 -13.51
CA PRO A 192 5.57 -15.76 -13.21
C PRO A 192 6.51 -15.66 -11.99
N GLY A 193 6.79 -16.81 -11.38
CA GLY A 193 7.75 -16.96 -10.27
C GLY A 193 7.10 -16.93 -8.88
N PRO A 194 7.91 -17.08 -7.82
CA PRO A 194 7.43 -17.02 -6.43
C PRO A 194 6.78 -15.67 -6.12
N ILE A 195 5.73 -15.69 -5.28
CA ILE A 195 5.00 -14.51 -4.85
C ILE A 195 4.87 -14.54 -3.33
N SER A 196 5.29 -13.47 -2.67
CA SER A 196 5.19 -13.31 -1.22
C SER A 196 3.95 -12.52 -0.81
N LEU A 197 3.44 -11.63 -1.67
CA LEU A 197 2.30 -10.77 -1.34
C LEU A 197 1.42 -10.50 -2.56
N LEU A 198 0.12 -10.75 -2.41
CA LEU A 198 -0.92 -10.42 -3.39
C LEU A 198 -1.58 -9.09 -3.02
N HIS A 199 -1.55 -8.11 -3.93
CA HIS A 199 -2.03 -6.76 -3.63
C HIS A 199 -3.12 -6.29 -4.61
N TRP A 200 -4.35 -6.22 -4.10
CA TRP A 200 -5.52 -5.62 -4.74
C TRP A 200 -5.50 -4.09 -4.73
N SER A 201 -4.43 -3.51 -5.30
CA SER A 201 -4.33 -2.07 -5.51
C SER A 201 -5.34 -1.64 -6.58
N GLY A 202 -6.12 -0.59 -6.29
CA GLY A 202 -7.22 -0.14 -7.16
C GLY A 202 -8.58 -0.27 -6.47
N LYS A 203 -9.64 -0.11 -7.26
CA LYS A 203 -11.02 -0.07 -6.76
C LYS A 203 -11.68 -1.46 -6.67
N GLY A 204 -11.18 -2.46 -7.41
CA GLY A 204 -11.77 -3.79 -7.50
C GLY A 204 -11.32 -4.69 -6.37
N LYS A 205 -11.96 -4.54 -5.21
CA LYS A 205 -11.65 -5.33 -4.02
C LYS A 205 -12.19 -6.76 -4.14
N PRO A 206 -11.47 -7.78 -3.62
CA PRO A 206 -11.86 -9.17 -3.81
C PRO A 206 -13.23 -9.45 -3.20
N TRP A 207 -13.51 -8.94 -1.98
CA TRP A 207 -14.83 -9.06 -1.36
C TRP A 207 -15.96 -8.46 -2.20
N LEU A 208 -15.74 -7.30 -2.81
CA LEU A 208 -16.76 -6.66 -3.67
C LEU A 208 -17.11 -7.54 -4.86
N ARG A 209 -16.09 -8.15 -5.49
CA ARG A 209 -16.28 -9.03 -6.65
C ARG A 209 -16.89 -10.38 -6.27
N LEU A 210 -16.48 -10.96 -5.14
CA LEU A 210 -17.06 -12.19 -4.60
C LEU A 210 -18.53 -11.99 -4.21
N ASP A 211 -18.85 -10.91 -3.48
CA ASP A 211 -20.22 -10.62 -3.03
C ASP A 211 -21.16 -10.32 -4.21
N THR A 212 -20.65 -9.71 -5.28
CA THR A 212 -21.42 -9.46 -6.52
C THR A 212 -21.41 -10.62 -7.51
N ARG A 213 -20.83 -11.78 -7.13
CA ARG A 213 -20.69 -12.99 -7.97
C ARG A 213 -20.02 -12.72 -9.33
N LYS A 214 -19.05 -11.80 -9.35
CA LYS A 214 -18.19 -11.49 -10.50
C LYS A 214 -16.70 -11.55 -10.12
N PRO A 215 -16.21 -12.66 -9.53
CA PRO A 215 -14.83 -12.78 -9.11
C PRO A 215 -13.88 -12.93 -10.30
N CYS A 216 -12.68 -12.40 -10.12
CA CYS A 216 -11.51 -12.87 -10.86
C CYS A 216 -11.00 -14.16 -10.23
N THR A 217 -10.33 -15.01 -11.01
CA THR A 217 -9.74 -16.26 -10.50
C THR A 217 -8.81 -16.02 -9.29
N VAL A 218 -8.08 -14.91 -9.28
CA VAL A 218 -7.19 -14.54 -8.18
C VAL A 218 -7.94 -14.23 -6.88
N ASP A 219 -9.20 -13.79 -6.95
CA ASP A 219 -9.99 -13.41 -5.77
C ASP A 219 -10.29 -14.63 -4.88
N TYR A 220 -10.31 -15.84 -5.45
CA TYR A 220 -10.42 -17.09 -4.70
C TYR A 220 -9.18 -17.41 -3.87
N LEU A 221 -8.03 -16.79 -4.15
CA LEU A 221 -6.87 -16.89 -3.24
C LEU A 221 -7.06 -16.04 -1.98
N TRP A 222 -7.95 -15.05 -2.02
CA TRP A 222 -8.28 -14.21 -0.87
C TRP A 222 -9.44 -14.79 -0.05
N GLU A 223 -10.40 -15.43 -0.73
CA GLU A 223 -11.64 -15.95 -0.13
C GLU A 223 -11.45 -16.78 1.17
N PRO A 224 -10.46 -17.69 1.29
CA PRO A 224 -10.27 -18.47 2.52
C PRO A 224 -9.96 -17.63 3.76
N TYR A 225 -9.52 -16.39 3.58
CA TYR A 225 -9.20 -15.47 4.67
C TYR A 225 -10.36 -14.51 5.00
N ASP A 226 -11.49 -14.60 4.30
CA ASP A 226 -12.66 -13.75 4.51
C ASP A 226 -13.52 -14.24 5.68
N LEU A 227 -13.15 -13.82 6.88
CA LEU A 227 -13.88 -14.20 8.11
C LEU A 227 -15.23 -13.49 8.27
N TYR A 228 -15.56 -12.52 7.40
CA TYR A 228 -16.80 -11.75 7.52
C TYR A 228 -18.07 -12.60 7.30
N LYS A 229 -17.97 -13.71 6.55
CA LYS A 229 -19.09 -14.64 6.32
C LYS A 229 -19.18 -15.78 7.34
N ALA A 230 -18.06 -16.22 7.90
CA ALA A 230 -18.02 -17.36 8.81
C ALA A 230 -18.84 -17.14 10.10
N ALA A 231 -18.96 -15.89 10.57
CA ALA A 231 -19.73 -15.54 11.76
C ALA A 231 -21.26 -15.52 11.53
N ALA A 232 -21.73 -15.42 10.28
CA ALA A 232 -23.16 -15.42 9.98
C ALA A 232 -23.74 -16.84 9.85
N THR A 233 -22.90 -17.83 9.56
CA THR A 233 -23.33 -19.23 9.40
C THR A 233 -23.38 -19.97 10.74
N THR A 234 -22.54 -19.58 11.72
CA THR A 234 -22.55 -20.18 13.07
C THR A 234 -23.70 -19.69 13.94
N ALA A 235 -24.39 -18.60 13.58
CA ALA A 235 -25.54 -18.08 14.32
C ALA A 235 -26.90 -18.66 13.86
N ILE A 236 -26.90 -19.63 12.94
CA ILE A 236 -28.11 -20.29 12.41
C ILE A 236 -28.16 -21.78 12.82
N GLU A 237 -27.15 -22.28 13.53
CA GLU A 237 -27.08 -23.68 14.02
C GLU A 237 -27.08 -23.81 15.56
N GLU A 238 -27.62 -22.83 16.28
CA GLU A 238 -28.09 -22.98 17.67
C GLU A 238 -29.56 -22.51 17.79
#